data_AF-A0A1D7XRB6-F1
#
_entry.id   AF-A0A1D7XRB6-F1
#
_cell.length_a   1.000
_cell.length_b   1.000
_cell.length_c   1.000
_cell.angle_alpha   90.00
_cell.angle_beta   90.00
_cell.angle_gamma   90.00
#
_symmetry.space_group_name_H-M   'P 1'
#
loop_
_entity.id
_entity.type
_entity.pdbx_description
1 polymer ?
#
loop_
_entity_poly.entity_id
_entity_poly.type
_entity_poly.pdbx_seq_one_letter_code
_entity_poly.pdbx_strand_id
1 'polypeptide(L)'
;MVVGGPNNRKDYHYNETPEFFYQVEGDIILKIIDKGIAKDVHIKEGDIYLLPAKVPHSPQRGANTVGLVIEYPRAKDMEDALEWYCTSCHHQLYREPFTLKNIETDMPAIFKRFYSDEEKCTCEKCGTKMEAPNNV
;
A
#
# COMPACT_ATOMS: atom_id res chain seq x y z
N MET A 1 -10.15 -11.64 -0.98
CA MET A 1 -10.32 -10.95 -2.27
C MET A 1 -9.39 -11.57 -3.32
N VAL A 2 -9.77 -11.54 -4.60
CA VAL A 2 -8.89 -11.88 -5.73
C VAL A 2 -8.47 -10.57 -6.38
N VAL A 3 -7.17 -10.35 -6.54
CA VAL A 3 -6.61 -9.06 -6.97
C VAL A 3 -5.72 -9.28 -8.18
N GLY A 4 -6.08 -8.61 -9.28
CA GLY A 4 -5.36 -8.66 -10.54
C GLY A 4 -4.34 -7.53 -10.71
N GLY A 5 -3.68 -7.53 -11.87
CA GLY A 5 -2.91 -6.40 -12.38
C GLY A 5 -3.12 -6.16 -13.87
N PRO A 6 -2.56 -5.06 -14.43
CA PRO A 6 -1.59 -4.18 -13.79
C PRO A 6 -2.25 -3.23 -12.79
N ASN A 7 -1.53 -2.92 -11.72
CA ASN A 7 -1.91 -1.86 -10.80
C ASN A 7 -0.66 -1.17 -10.26
N ASN A 8 -0.63 0.15 -10.38
CA ASN A 8 0.48 0.98 -9.98
C ASN A 8 0.05 1.94 -8.88
N ARG A 9 0.71 1.86 -7.73
CA ARG A 9 0.33 2.60 -6.53
C ARG A 9 1.56 3.00 -5.73
N LYS A 10 1.46 4.14 -5.04
CA LYS A 10 2.56 4.71 -4.23
C LYS A 10 2.22 4.81 -2.75
N ASP A 11 0.94 4.62 -2.42
CA ASP A 11 0.47 4.54 -1.06
C ASP A 11 0.81 3.18 -0.45
N TYR A 12 1.06 3.21 0.86
CA TYR A 12 1.27 2.05 1.72
C TYR A 12 0.05 1.91 2.61
N HIS A 13 -0.53 0.74 2.63
CA HIS A 13 -1.62 0.41 3.53
C HIS A 13 -1.05 -0.06 4.85
N TYR A 14 -1.50 0.56 5.93
CA TYR A 14 -1.27 0.14 7.31
C TYR A 14 -2.55 -0.53 7.83
N ASN A 15 -2.41 -1.77 8.27
CA ASN A 15 -3.49 -2.58 8.83
C ASN A 15 -3.07 -3.07 10.22
N GLU A 16 -3.98 -2.97 11.20
CA GLU A 16 -3.77 -3.47 12.57
C GLU A 16 -3.78 -5.01 12.64
N THR A 17 -4.21 -5.69 11.58
CA THR A 17 -4.27 -7.16 11.46
C THR A 17 -3.28 -7.69 10.42
N PRO A 18 -2.88 -8.98 10.51
CA PRO A 18 -2.07 -9.62 9.47
C PRO A 18 -2.83 -9.77 8.16
N GLU A 19 -2.08 -9.87 7.06
CA GLU A 19 -2.65 -10.14 5.73
C GLU A 19 -1.96 -11.34 5.09
N PHE A 20 -2.76 -12.30 4.61
CA PHE A 20 -2.26 -13.47 3.92
C PHE A 20 -2.34 -13.26 2.41
N PHE A 21 -1.24 -13.57 1.72
CA PHE A 21 -1.10 -13.52 0.28
C PHE A 21 -0.83 -14.94 -0.23
N TYR A 22 -1.52 -15.31 -1.31
CA TYR A 22 -1.18 -16.44 -2.14
C TYR A 22 -1.20 -15.99 -3.60
N GLN A 23 -0.05 -16.03 -4.26
CA GLN A 23 0.08 -15.53 -5.62
C GLN A 23 -0.17 -16.67 -6.62
N VAL A 24 -1.28 -16.59 -7.35
CA VAL A 24 -1.79 -17.68 -8.19
C VAL A 24 -1.19 -17.63 -9.59
N GLU A 25 -1.11 -16.44 -10.18
CA GLU A 25 -0.55 -16.21 -11.53
C GLU A 25 0.41 -15.00 -11.51
N GLY A 26 1.60 -15.18 -12.06
CA GLY A 26 2.64 -14.16 -12.21
C GLY A 26 3.23 -13.62 -10.90
N ASP A 27 4.40 -12.98 -11.01
CA ASP A 27 5.14 -12.48 -9.85
C ASP A 27 4.71 -11.07 -9.44
N ILE A 28 4.78 -10.78 -8.14
CA ILE A 28 4.57 -9.43 -7.59
C ILE A 28 5.69 -9.02 -6.65
N ILE A 29 5.81 -7.72 -6.42
CA ILE A 29 6.65 -7.15 -5.37
C ILE A 29 5.73 -6.49 -4.35
N LEU A 30 5.80 -6.93 -3.10
CA LEU A 30 5.18 -6.25 -1.97
C LEU A 30 6.23 -5.35 -1.31
N LYS A 31 6.15 -4.04 -1.57
CA LYS A 31 7.02 -3.08 -0.89
C LYS A 31 6.53 -2.90 0.54
N ILE A 32 7.41 -2.90 1.53
CA ILE A 32 7.06 -2.77 2.94
C ILE A 32 7.95 -1.77 3.66
N ILE A 33 7.46 -1.23 4.77
CA ILE A 33 8.25 -0.50 5.76
C ILE A 33 8.35 -1.35 7.03
N ASP A 34 9.43 -2.12 7.15
CA ASP A 34 9.67 -2.99 8.31
C ASP A 34 10.56 -2.26 9.32
N LYS A 35 9.98 -1.90 10.47
CA LYS A 35 10.67 -1.16 11.54
C LYS A 35 11.36 0.11 11.03
N GLY A 36 10.68 0.85 10.15
CA GLY A 36 11.19 2.08 9.53
C GLY A 36 12.16 1.87 8.37
N ILE A 37 12.40 0.62 7.96
CA ILE A 37 13.31 0.29 6.86
C ILE A 37 12.49 -0.17 5.65
N ALA A 38 12.65 0.50 4.52
CA ALA A 38 12.03 0.09 3.26
C ALA A 38 12.63 -1.23 2.75
N LYS A 39 11.77 -2.18 2.39
CA LYS A 39 12.16 -3.49 1.85
C LYS A 39 11.21 -3.92 0.73
N ASP A 40 11.74 -4.70 -0.19
CA ASP A 40 10.95 -5.38 -1.22
C ASP A 40 10.81 -6.86 -0.86
N VAL A 41 9.56 -7.32 -0.73
CA VAL A 41 9.24 -8.74 -0.58
C VAL A 41 8.80 -9.25 -1.95
N HIS A 42 9.58 -10.18 -2.50
CA HIS A 42 9.24 -10.84 -3.75
C HIS A 42 8.30 -12.02 -3.45
N ILE A 43 7.09 -11.99 -4.02
CA ILE A 43 6.11 -13.08 -3.90
C ILE A 43 5.88 -13.60 -5.31
N LYS A 44 6.48 -14.75 -5.61
CA LYS A 44 6.43 -15.35 -6.95
C LYS A 44 5.16 -16.16 -7.16
N GLU A 45 4.87 -16.50 -8.40
CA GLU A 45 3.81 -17.45 -8.72
C GLU A 45 3.95 -18.74 -7.89
N GLY A 46 2.87 -19.13 -7.21
CA GLY A 46 2.82 -20.27 -6.29
C GLY A 46 3.22 -19.97 -4.85
N ASP A 47 3.84 -18.82 -4.55
CA ASP A 47 4.27 -18.48 -3.20
C ASP A 47 3.09 -18.08 -2.31
N ILE A 48 3.22 -18.47 -1.03
CA ILE A 48 2.41 -17.92 0.06
C ILE A 48 3.26 -16.97 0.90
N TYR A 49 2.66 -15.91 1.39
CA TYR A 49 3.30 -14.95 2.28
C TYR A 49 2.30 -14.45 3.33
N LEU A 50 2.71 -14.44 4.59
CA LEU A 50 1.95 -13.84 5.68
C LEU A 50 2.63 -12.55 6.10
N LEU A 51 2.02 -11.41 5.76
CA LEU A 51 2.46 -10.10 6.20
C LEU A 51 2.07 -9.92 7.68
N PRO A 52 3.02 -9.59 8.59
CA PRO A 52 2.68 -9.27 9.96
C PRO A 52 1.79 -8.03 10.07
N ALA A 53 1.00 -7.97 11.14
CA ALA A 53 0.23 -6.77 11.46
C ALA A 53 1.13 -5.53 11.60
N LYS A 54 0.56 -4.35 11.32
CA LYS A 54 1.18 -3.04 11.52
C LYS A 54 2.42 -2.78 10.66
N VAL A 55 2.57 -3.53 9.58
CA VAL A 55 3.62 -3.32 8.58
C VAL A 55 3.00 -2.57 7.39
N PRO A 56 3.33 -1.28 7.19
CA PRO A 56 2.90 -0.55 6.00
C PRO A 56 3.38 -1.27 4.74
N HIS A 57 2.48 -1.49 3.78
CA HIS A 57 2.79 -2.26 2.58
C HIS A 57 2.12 -1.71 1.32
N SER A 58 2.80 -1.82 0.18
CA SER A 58 2.37 -1.30 -1.12
C SER A 58 2.57 -2.37 -2.21
N PRO A 59 1.53 -3.16 -2.53
CA PRO A 59 1.61 -4.20 -3.55
C PRO A 59 1.81 -3.62 -4.95
N GLN A 60 2.82 -4.10 -5.66
CA GLN A 60 3.15 -3.73 -7.04
C GLN A 60 2.81 -4.90 -7.96
N ARG A 61 1.82 -4.72 -8.83
CA ARG A 61 1.27 -5.80 -9.67
C ARG A 61 1.48 -5.50 -11.15
N GLY A 62 2.20 -6.39 -11.82
CA GLY A 62 2.34 -6.36 -13.29
C GLY A 62 1.07 -6.82 -14.00
N ALA A 63 1.05 -6.69 -15.33
CA ALA A 63 -0.06 -7.16 -16.15
C ALA A 63 -0.23 -8.69 -16.05
N ASN A 64 -1.48 -9.16 -16.16
CA ASN A 64 -1.83 -10.59 -16.14
C ASN A 64 -1.37 -11.34 -14.88
N THR A 65 -1.32 -10.63 -13.73
CA THR A 65 -1.09 -11.27 -12.43
C THR A 65 -2.41 -11.52 -11.72
N VAL A 66 -2.50 -12.57 -10.92
CA VAL A 66 -3.66 -12.90 -10.10
C VAL A 66 -3.20 -13.37 -8.73
N GLY A 67 -3.67 -12.72 -7.66
CA GLY A 67 -3.37 -13.12 -6.28
C GLY A 67 -4.62 -13.24 -5.42
N LEU A 68 -4.61 -14.18 -4.48
CA LEU A 68 -5.56 -14.29 -3.39
C LEU A 68 -5.01 -13.52 -2.18
N VAL A 69 -5.82 -12.62 -1.63
CA VAL A 69 -5.54 -11.93 -0.37
C VAL A 69 -6.63 -12.24 0.64
N ILE A 70 -6.24 -12.62 1.86
CA ILE A 70 -7.16 -12.87 2.98
C ILE A 70 -6.78 -11.92 4.12
N GLU A 71 -7.78 -11.17 4.58
CA GLU A 71 -7.67 -10.22 5.68
C GLU A 71 -8.70 -10.55 6.76
N TYR A 72 -8.47 -10.02 7.96
CA TYR A 72 -9.46 -10.09 9.04
C TYR A 72 -10.47 -8.94 8.93
N PRO A 73 -11.74 -9.19 9.31
CA PRO A 73 -12.67 -8.10 9.61
C PRO A 73 -12.08 -7.22 10.72
N ARG A 74 -12.19 -5.90 10.56
CA ARG A 74 -11.72 -4.95 11.58
C ARG A 74 -12.62 -5.05 12.82
N ALA A 75 -12.00 -5.03 14.00
CA ALA A 75 -12.73 -4.91 15.26
C ALA A 75 -13.39 -3.53 15.38
N LYS A 76 -14.35 -3.40 16.31
CA LYS A 76 -14.92 -2.09 16.65
C LYS A 76 -13.78 -1.16 17.11
N ASP A 77 -13.75 0.06 16.57
CA ASP A 77 -12.74 1.09 16.85
C ASP A 77 -11.32 0.80 16.32
N MET A 78 -11.16 -0.22 15.48
CA MET A 78 -9.92 -0.46 14.74
C MET A 78 -9.90 0.39 13.47
N GLU A 79 -8.86 1.21 13.33
CA GLU A 79 -8.64 2.05 12.15
C GLU A 79 -7.50 1.52 11.29
N ASP A 80 -7.69 1.60 9.99
CA ASP A 80 -6.63 1.43 9.02
C ASP A 80 -5.97 2.80 8.77
N ALA A 81 -4.83 2.79 8.09
CA ALA A 81 -4.28 4.04 7.55
C ALA A 81 -3.71 3.85 6.16
N LEU A 82 -3.72 4.93 5.38
CA LEU A 82 -2.91 5.07 4.18
C LEU A 82 -1.73 5.96 4.48
N GLU A 83 -0.56 5.56 4.00
CA GLU A 83 0.70 6.26 4.20
C GLU A 83 1.44 6.48 2.90
N TRP A 84 2.25 7.53 2.86
CA TRP A 84 3.15 7.80 1.73
C TRP A 84 4.56 8.05 2.24
N TYR A 85 5.52 7.58 1.46
CA TYR A 85 6.94 7.68 1.79
C TYR A 85 7.71 8.29 0.63
N CYS A 86 8.67 9.16 0.95
CA CYS A 86 9.50 9.83 -0.03
C CYS A 86 10.22 8.81 -0.91
N THR A 87 10.13 8.97 -2.23
CA THR A 87 10.77 8.06 -3.20
C THR A 87 12.29 8.17 -3.23
N SER A 88 12.87 9.23 -2.66
CA SER A 88 14.32 9.46 -2.62
C SER A 88 14.97 9.00 -1.31
N CYS A 89 14.36 9.29 -0.15
CA CYS A 89 14.97 9.03 1.15
C CYS A 89 14.11 8.19 2.11
N HIS A 90 12.93 7.73 1.66
CA HIS A 90 11.99 6.92 2.46
C HIS A 90 11.47 7.58 3.74
N HIS A 91 11.64 8.90 3.91
CA HIS A 91 10.97 9.65 4.98
C HIS A 91 9.45 9.64 4.76
N GLN A 92 8.68 9.46 5.83
CA GLN A 92 7.21 9.48 5.75
C GLN A 92 6.73 10.89 5.36
N LEU A 93 5.92 10.97 4.31
CA LEU A 93 5.33 12.22 3.82
C LEU A 93 4.01 12.51 4.54
N TYR A 94 3.14 11.51 4.63
CA TYR A 94 1.79 11.68 5.14
C TYR A 94 1.22 10.36 5.65
N ARG A 95 0.31 10.46 6.63
CA ARG A 95 -0.51 9.36 7.15
C ARG A 95 -1.94 9.85 7.29
N GLU A 96 -2.88 9.14 6.67
CA GLU A 96 -4.31 9.37 6.80
C GLU A 96 -4.94 8.15 7.49
N PRO A 97 -5.34 8.25 8.77
CA PRO A 97 -6.17 7.23 9.39
C PRO A 97 -7.59 7.25 8.79
N PHE A 98 -8.20 6.07 8.63
CA PHE A 98 -9.57 5.96 8.14
C PHE A 98 -10.26 4.70 8.67
N THR A 99 -11.59 4.78 8.80
CA THR A 99 -12.43 3.61 9.00
C THR A 99 -12.97 3.15 7.64
N LEU A 100 -12.57 1.95 7.20
CA LEU A 100 -12.99 1.40 5.92
C LEU A 100 -14.50 1.09 5.93
N LYS A 101 -15.30 1.88 5.20
CA LYS A 101 -16.74 1.58 4.97
C LYS A 101 -16.97 1.01 3.58
N ASN A 102 -16.36 1.62 2.57
CA ASN A 102 -16.37 1.15 1.20
C ASN A 102 -15.04 1.48 0.51
N ILE A 103 -14.27 0.45 0.19
CA ILE A 103 -12.93 0.58 -0.40
C ILE A 103 -12.93 1.31 -1.75
N GLU A 104 -13.98 1.14 -2.56
CA GLU A 104 -14.05 1.69 -3.92
C GLU A 104 -14.30 3.21 -3.92
N THR A 105 -14.88 3.75 -2.85
CA THR A 105 -15.17 5.19 -2.73
C THR A 105 -14.23 5.91 -1.77
N ASP A 106 -13.87 5.26 -0.67
CA ASP A 106 -13.13 5.89 0.42
C ASP A 106 -11.66 6.11 0.01
N MET A 107 -11.04 5.09 -0.61
CA MET A 107 -9.62 5.16 -1.00
C MET A 107 -9.36 6.21 -2.09
N PRO A 108 -10.12 6.29 -3.20
CA PRO A 108 -9.90 7.33 -4.20
C PRO A 108 -10.07 8.75 -3.65
N ALA A 109 -10.99 8.96 -2.71
CA ALA A 109 -11.15 10.25 -2.05
C ALA A 109 -9.93 10.63 -1.20
N ILE A 110 -9.36 9.67 -0.47
CA ILE A 110 -8.12 9.86 0.30
C ILE A 110 -6.95 10.16 -0.64
N PHE A 111 -6.79 9.37 -1.71
CA PHE A 111 -5.75 9.58 -2.72
C PHE A 111 -5.82 10.97 -3.34
N LYS A 112 -7.03 11.41 -3.71
CA LYS A 112 -7.26 12.74 -4.28
C LYS A 112 -6.80 13.83 -3.31
N ARG A 113 -7.16 13.73 -2.01
CA ARG A 113 -6.75 14.71 -1.00
C ARG A 113 -5.23 14.80 -0.88
N PHE A 114 -4.54 13.66 -0.89
CA PHE A 114 -3.08 13.63 -0.82
C PHE A 114 -2.45 14.25 -2.07
N TYR A 115 -2.77 13.73 -3.27
CA TYR A 115 -2.12 14.18 -4.50
C TYR A 115 -2.49 15.61 -4.93
N SER A 116 -3.58 16.19 -4.40
CA SER A 116 -3.93 17.60 -4.62
C SER A 116 -3.21 18.58 -3.68
N ASP A 117 -2.52 18.07 -2.65
CA ASP A 117 -1.90 18.86 -1.60
C ASP A 117 -0.37 18.84 -1.77
N GLU A 118 0.18 19.94 -2.26
CA GLU A 118 1.61 20.04 -2.60
C GLU A 118 2.50 19.94 -1.37
N GLU A 119 2.06 20.46 -0.22
CA GLU A 119 2.82 20.36 1.02
C GLU A 119 2.91 18.91 1.49
N LYS A 120 1.79 18.17 1.50
CA LYS A 120 1.79 16.74 1.84
C LYS A 120 2.60 15.90 0.85
N CYS A 121 2.62 16.28 -0.42
CA CYS A 121 3.40 15.57 -1.43
C CYS A 121 4.90 15.88 -1.38
N THR A 122 5.34 16.89 -0.62
CA THR A 122 6.74 17.36 -0.62
C THR A 122 7.48 16.90 0.63
N CYS A 123 8.59 16.19 0.44
CA CYS A 123 9.40 15.69 1.54
C CYS A 123 10.07 16.83 2.32
N GLU A 124 9.76 16.96 3.61
CA GLU A 124 10.39 17.94 4.51
C GLU A 124 11.90 17.72 4.70
N LYS A 125 12.41 16.50 4.49
CA LYS A 125 13.84 16.18 4.68
C LYS A 125 14.72 16.48 3.48
N CYS A 126 14.22 16.31 2.27
CA CYS A 126 15.05 16.40 1.05
C CYS A 126 14.42 17.22 -0.08
N GLY A 127 13.20 17.76 0.11
CA GLY A 127 12.49 18.56 -0.88
C GLY A 127 11.94 17.78 -2.08
N THR A 128 12.15 16.46 -2.15
CA THR A 128 11.60 15.63 -3.23
C THR A 128 10.08 15.63 -3.16
N LYS A 129 9.43 16.04 -4.24
CA LYS A 129 7.98 16.00 -4.43
C LYS A 129 7.54 14.67 -5.02
N MET A 130 6.52 14.06 -4.43
CA MET A 130 5.86 12.87 -4.96
C MET A 130 4.82 13.27 -6.00
N GLU A 131 4.88 12.65 -7.16
CA GLU A 131 3.84 12.72 -8.18
C GLU A 131 2.83 11.60 -8.01
N ALA A 132 1.60 11.78 -8.52
CA ALA A 132 0.62 10.71 -8.63
C ALA A 132 1.18 9.51 -9.44
N PRO A 133 0.72 8.27 -9.18
CA PRO A 133 1.05 7.15 -10.03
C PRO A 133 0.48 7.36 -11.44
N ASN A 134 1.19 6.85 -12.45
CA ASN A 134 0.67 6.82 -13.81
C ASN A 134 -0.51 5.84 -13.87
N ASN A 135 -1.55 6.19 -14.63
CA ASN A 135 -2.61 5.26 -14.96
C ASN A 135 -2.02 4.13 -15.82
N VAL A 136 -2.34 2.89 -15.48
CA VAL A 136 -1.88 1.67 -16.18
C VAL A 136 -3.09 0.84 -16.55
#